data_AF-A0A1Y4NXD5-F1
#
_entry.id   AF-A0A1Y4NXD5-F1
#
_cell.length_a   1.000
_cell.length_b   1.000
_cell.length_c   1.000
_cell.angle_alpha   90.00
_cell.angle_beta   90.00
_cell.angle_gamma   90.00
#
_symmetry.space_group_name_H-M   'P 1'
#
loop_
_entity.id
_entity.type
_entity.pdbx_description
1 polymer ?
#
loop_
_entity_poly.entity_id
_entity_poly.type
_entity_poly.pdbx_seq_one_letter_code
_entity_poly.pdbx_strand_id
1 'polypeptide(L)'
;MPDAGAGKIEILLTEGAEGTSREGVWLSCTKAANVTEGTYELTDACSDERIDLNSIGSASELERAARIIAEKSVAPDTTVQTDAEGKAVFSGLDVGVYLIQALDDSGYDEITHFLIAVPTWSEEEGTMLYEITVKPKHTPRPEESEEKRHAPQTGVFSPVLLFFGTAAALFTLGIMMNLPGGKKESDEKD
;
A
#
# COMPACT_ATOMS: atom_id res chain seq x y z
N MET A 1 -6.69 40.14 -1.14
CA MET A 1 -6.05 38.86 -0.77
C MET A 1 -6.15 38.77 0.73
N PRO A 2 -6.64 37.67 1.31
CA PRO A 2 -6.54 37.49 2.75
C PRO A 2 -5.06 37.40 3.15
N ASP A 3 -4.83 37.57 4.43
CA ASP A 3 -3.49 37.51 5.02
C ASP A 3 -2.86 36.12 4.81
N ALA A 4 -1.53 36.09 4.72
CA ALA A 4 -0.78 34.84 4.79
C ALA A 4 -1.19 34.05 6.05
N GLY A 5 -1.31 32.73 5.94
CA GLY A 5 -1.77 31.87 7.03
C GLY A 5 -3.27 31.92 7.35
N ALA A 6 -4.12 32.50 6.50
CA ALA A 6 -5.58 32.52 6.73
C ALA A 6 -6.32 31.22 6.32
N GLY A 7 -5.64 30.28 5.66
CA GLY A 7 -6.25 29.07 5.11
C GLY A 7 -6.60 28.03 6.18
N LYS A 8 -7.69 27.31 5.95
CA LYS A 8 -8.16 26.21 6.79
C LYS A 8 -8.72 25.06 5.94
N ILE A 9 -8.30 23.84 6.26
CA ILE A 9 -8.89 22.61 5.73
C ILE A 9 -9.51 21.85 6.90
N GLU A 10 -10.81 21.65 6.85
CA GLU A 10 -11.57 20.81 7.76
C GLU A 10 -11.89 19.48 7.08
N ILE A 11 -11.43 18.39 7.68
CA ILE A 11 -11.74 17.03 7.24
C ILE A 11 -12.88 16.50 8.10
N LEU A 12 -13.87 15.89 7.45
CA LEU A 12 -14.97 15.19 8.11
C LEU A 12 -15.05 13.77 7.56
N LEU A 13 -14.61 12.78 8.34
CA LEU A 13 -14.75 11.38 7.97
C LEU A 13 -16.23 10.98 7.98
N THR A 14 -16.68 10.32 6.92
CA THR A 14 -18.02 9.73 6.81
C THR A 14 -18.07 8.33 7.42
N GLU A 15 -19.25 7.79 7.69
CA GLU A 15 -19.39 6.44 8.27
C GLU A 15 -18.64 5.39 7.43
N GLY A 16 -17.77 4.62 8.09
CA GLY A 16 -16.99 3.53 7.49
C GLY A 16 -17.72 2.20 7.55
N ALA A 17 -16.99 1.10 7.33
CA ALA A 17 -17.51 -0.24 7.50
C ALA A 17 -17.95 -0.55 8.94
N GLU A 18 -18.79 -1.58 9.12
CA GLU A 18 -19.25 -1.99 10.45
C GLU A 18 -18.07 -2.32 11.38
N GLY A 19 -18.12 -1.80 12.61
CA GLY A 19 -17.06 -2.00 13.60
C GLY A 19 -15.86 -1.07 13.48
N THR A 20 -15.83 -0.19 12.47
CA THR A 20 -14.81 0.86 12.36
C THR A 20 -15.11 2.07 13.23
N SER A 21 -14.07 2.86 13.54
CA SER A 21 -14.18 4.13 14.26
C SER A 21 -13.68 5.29 13.42
N ARG A 22 -14.44 6.39 13.42
CA ARG A 22 -14.02 7.67 12.81
C ARG A 22 -13.18 8.50 13.76
N GLU A 23 -13.21 8.21 15.05
CA GLU A 23 -12.37 8.83 16.07
C GLU A 23 -10.98 8.20 16.06
N GLY A 24 -9.96 9.01 16.27
CA GLY A 24 -8.61 8.51 16.51
C GLY A 24 -7.78 8.26 15.25
N VAL A 25 -8.29 8.58 14.06
CA VAL A 25 -7.59 8.40 12.78
C VAL A 25 -6.55 9.50 12.61
N TRP A 26 -5.29 9.12 12.32
CA TRP A 26 -4.22 10.08 12.11
C TRP A 26 -4.17 10.55 10.67
N LEU A 27 -4.34 11.86 10.48
CA LEU A 27 -4.21 12.53 9.20
C LEU A 27 -3.02 13.49 9.23
N SER A 28 -2.41 13.66 8.07
CA SER A 28 -1.33 14.61 7.82
C SER A 28 -1.71 15.60 6.73
N CYS A 29 -1.09 16.77 6.81
CA CYS A 29 -1.18 17.83 5.82
C CYS A 29 0.24 18.27 5.46
N THR A 30 0.55 18.28 4.16
CA THR A 30 1.85 18.67 3.62
C THR A 30 1.64 19.61 2.44
N LYS A 31 2.31 20.75 2.42
CA LYS A 31 2.29 21.68 1.28
C LYS A 31 3.05 21.05 0.11
N ALA A 32 2.29 20.56 -0.87
CA ALA A 32 2.80 19.87 -2.03
C ALA A 32 3.22 20.81 -3.16
N ALA A 33 2.56 21.97 -3.28
CA ALA A 33 2.89 22.96 -4.30
C ALA A 33 2.66 24.40 -3.83
N ASN A 34 3.44 25.32 -4.37
CA ASN A 34 3.20 26.76 -4.33
C ASN A 34 2.27 27.17 -5.48
N VAL A 35 1.59 28.30 -5.30
CA VAL A 35 0.83 28.95 -6.37
C VAL A 35 1.54 30.26 -6.72
N THR A 36 2.11 30.33 -7.92
CA THR A 36 2.87 31.49 -8.41
C THR A 36 2.20 32.00 -9.67
N GLU A 37 1.70 33.24 -9.68
CA GLU A 37 1.04 33.83 -10.87
C GLU A 37 -0.08 32.96 -11.50
N GLY A 38 -0.76 32.15 -10.70
CA GLY A 38 -1.84 31.27 -11.14
C GLY A 38 -1.38 29.90 -11.64
N THR A 39 -0.08 29.58 -11.59
CA THR A 39 0.45 28.25 -11.87
C THR A 39 0.78 27.50 -10.57
N TYR A 40 0.70 26.18 -10.65
CA TYR A 40 1.05 25.27 -9.56
C TYR A 40 2.48 24.76 -9.73
N GLU A 41 3.32 25.00 -8.74
CA GLU A 41 4.73 24.61 -8.74
C GLU A 41 4.99 23.66 -7.57
N LEU A 42 5.26 22.38 -7.83
CA LEU A 42 5.57 21.41 -6.78
C LEU A 42 6.76 21.88 -5.94
N THR A 43 6.69 21.65 -4.64
CA THR A 43 7.84 21.87 -3.75
C THR A 43 8.96 20.89 -4.08
N ASP A 44 10.21 21.19 -3.71
CA ASP A 44 11.35 20.29 -3.97
C ASP A 44 11.12 18.89 -3.39
N ALA A 45 10.52 18.80 -2.19
CA ALA A 45 10.22 17.53 -1.54
C ALA A 45 9.16 16.70 -2.28
N CYS A 46 8.21 17.36 -2.94
CA CYS A 46 7.09 16.72 -3.65
C CYS A 46 7.30 16.62 -5.17
N SER A 47 8.36 17.22 -5.71
CA SER A 47 8.65 17.27 -7.15
C SER A 47 8.83 15.88 -7.75
N ASP A 48 8.08 15.56 -8.81
CA ASP A 48 8.17 14.29 -9.53
C ASP A 48 7.87 14.52 -11.02
N GLU A 49 8.71 13.96 -11.89
CA GLU A 49 8.63 14.12 -13.34
C GLU A 49 7.31 13.63 -13.95
N ARG A 50 6.61 12.73 -13.24
CA ARG A 50 5.33 12.15 -13.66
C ARG A 50 4.15 13.05 -13.34
N ILE A 51 4.37 14.17 -12.65
CA ILE A 51 3.32 15.07 -12.16
C ILE A 51 3.51 16.45 -12.79
N ASP A 52 2.49 16.88 -13.55
CA ASP A 52 2.28 18.29 -13.87
C ASP A 52 0.88 18.68 -13.40
N LEU A 53 0.82 19.40 -12.27
CA LEU A 53 -0.44 19.84 -11.67
C LEU A 53 -1.24 20.78 -12.59
N ASN A 54 -0.59 21.48 -13.52
CA ASN A 54 -1.23 22.43 -14.43
C ASN A 54 -1.91 21.75 -15.63
N SER A 55 -1.59 20.48 -15.87
CA SER A 55 -2.16 19.67 -16.95
C SER A 55 -3.24 18.69 -16.48
N ILE A 56 -3.57 18.66 -15.18
CA ILE A 56 -4.58 17.75 -14.63
C ILE A 56 -5.99 18.19 -15.08
N GLY A 57 -6.68 17.33 -15.82
CA GLY A 57 -8.04 17.58 -16.29
C GLY A 57 -9.10 16.67 -15.65
N SER A 58 -8.69 15.66 -14.87
CA SER A 58 -9.60 14.66 -14.31
C SER A 58 -9.29 14.30 -12.85
N ALA A 59 -10.32 13.82 -12.14
CA ALA A 59 -10.19 13.35 -10.76
C ALA A 59 -9.20 12.18 -10.64
N SER A 60 -9.15 11.28 -11.63
CA SER A 60 -8.24 10.13 -11.62
C SER A 60 -6.77 10.54 -11.77
N GLU A 61 -6.49 11.60 -12.55
CA GLU A 61 -5.15 12.17 -12.65
C GLU A 61 -4.72 12.86 -11.35
N LEU A 62 -5.65 13.58 -10.70
CA LEU A 62 -5.39 14.20 -9.40
C LEU A 62 -5.11 13.17 -8.30
N GLU A 63 -5.90 12.09 -8.25
CA GLU A 63 -5.71 10.99 -7.32
C GLU A 63 -4.37 10.27 -7.57
N ARG A 64 -4.00 10.07 -8.84
CA ARG A 64 -2.69 9.53 -9.20
C ARG A 64 -1.55 10.44 -8.73
N ALA A 65 -1.66 11.74 -8.91
CA ALA A 65 -0.67 12.70 -8.43
C ALA A 65 -0.53 12.64 -6.90
N ALA A 66 -1.65 12.65 -6.17
CA ALA A 66 -1.66 12.53 -4.71
C ALA A 66 -0.95 11.25 -4.23
N ARG A 67 -1.25 10.10 -4.85
CA ARG A 67 -0.60 8.82 -4.54
C ARG A 67 0.91 8.87 -4.78
N ILE A 68 1.35 9.38 -5.94
CA ILE A 68 2.77 9.49 -6.24
C ILE A 68 3.51 10.36 -5.21
N ILE A 69 2.91 11.47 -4.78
CA ILE A 69 3.51 12.34 -3.77
C ILE A 69 3.56 11.62 -2.41
N ALA A 70 2.49 10.92 -2.01
CA ALA A 70 2.43 10.16 -0.78
C ALA A 70 3.49 9.05 -0.69
N GLU A 71 3.84 8.40 -1.83
CA GLU A 71 4.90 7.38 -1.91
C GLU A 71 6.30 7.94 -1.59
N LYS A 72 6.54 9.25 -1.76
CA LYS A 72 7.86 9.87 -1.55
C LYS A 72 8.25 9.99 -0.08
N SER A 73 7.38 9.60 0.87
CA SER A 73 7.65 9.62 2.30
C SER A 73 8.13 11.00 2.81
N VAL A 74 7.47 12.05 2.35
CA VAL A 74 7.75 13.44 2.77
C VAL A 74 7.30 13.63 4.22
N ALA A 75 8.13 14.26 5.05
CA ALA A 75 7.75 14.60 6.41
C ALA A 75 6.56 15.58 6.40
N PRO A 76 5.50 15.33 7.19
CA PRO A 76 4.33 16.19 7.17
C PRO A 76 4.59 17.53 7.87
N ASP A 77 3.97 18.60 7.36
CA ASP A 77 4.03 19.91 8.01
C ASP A 77 3.22 19.92 9.30
N THR A 78 2.08 19.21 9.30
CA THR A 78 1.21 19.07 10.47
C THR A 78 0.51 17.72 10.45
N THR A 79 0.28 17.18 11.64
CA THR A 79 -0.48 15.94 11.86
C THR A 79 -1.59 16.19 12.87
N VAL A 80 -2.78 15.69 12.61
CA VAL A 80 -3.96 15.85 13.46
C VAL A 80 -4.69 14.52 13.56
N GLN A 81 -5.16 14.20 14.75
CA GLN A 81 -6.03 13.05 14.99
C GLN A 81 -7.49 13.50 14.93
N THR A 82 -8.36 12.67 14.36
CA THR A 82 -9.80 12.95 14.34
C THR A 82 -10.43 12.85 15.73
N ASP A 83 -11.37 13.74 16.03
CA ASP A 83 -12.19 13.73 17.24
C ASP A 83 -13.34 12.69 17.19
N ALA A 84 -14.17 12.65 18.23
CA ALA A 84 -15.31 11.73 18.37
C ALA A 84 -16.34 11.87 17.23
N GLU A 85 -16.41 13.03 16.59
CA GLU A 85 -17.28 13.31 15.45
C GLU A 85 -16.63 12.94 14.10
N GLY A 86 -15.39 12.46 14.11
CA GLY A 86 -14.61 12.13 12.93
C GLY A 86 -14.00 13.36 12.24
N LYS A 87 -13.83 14.47 12.97
CA LYS A 87 -13.36 15.74 12.44
C LYS A 87 -11.88 15.96 12.75
N ALA A 88 -11.15 16.47 11.75
CA ALA A 88 -9.78 16.97 11.91
C ALA A 88 -9.65 18.35 11.23
N VAL A 89 -8.85 19.25 11.81
CA VAL A 89 -8.71 20.63 11.32
C VAL A 89 -7.24 20.98 11.15
N PHE A 90 -6.86 21.38 9.93
CA PHE A 90 -5.60 22.03 9.62
C PHE A 90 -5.87 23.53 9.44
N SER A 91 -5.15 24.39 10.14
CA SER A 91 -5.32 25.86 10.12
C SER A 91 -3.97 26.54 9.96
N GLY A 92 -3.97 27.84 9.67
CA GLY A 92 -2.71 28.57 9.48
C GLY A 92 -2.09 28.31 8.11
N LEU A 93 -2.88 27.86 7.13
CA LEU A 93 -2.37 27.44 5.83
C LEU A 93 -2.16 28.66 4.91
N ASP A 94 -1.00 28.72 4.28
CA ASP A 94 -0.73 29.68 3.21
C ASP A 94 -1.42 29.28 1.91
N VAL A 95 -1.42 30.18 0.93
CA VAL A 95 -1.83 29.84 -0.44
C VAL A 95 -0.93 28.73 -0.99
N GLY A 96 -1.54 27.67 -1.52
CA GLY A 96 -0.82 26.46 -1.96
C GLY A 96 -1.73 25.30 -2.31
N VAL A 97 -1.11 24.20 -2.75
CA VAL A 97 -1.77 22.89 -2.87
C VAL A 97 -1.24 21.99 -1.76
N TYR A 98 -2.14 21.32 -1.06
CA TYR A 98 -1.84 20.49 0.08
C TYR A 98 -2.19 19.03 -0.20
N LEU A 99 -1.28 18.12 0.15
CA LEU A 99 -1.54 16.69 0.24
C LEU A 99 -2.14 16.39 1.61
N ILE A 100 -3.31 15.77 1.61
CA ILE A 100 -3.91 15.18 2.81
C ILE A 100 -3.70 13.67 2.74
N GLN A 101 -3.04 13.13 3.76
CA GLN A 101 -2.67 11.72 3.83
C GLN A 101 -3.05 11.09 5.16
N ALA A 102 -3.63 9.88 5.14
CA ALA A 102 -3.80 9.07 6.33
C ALA A 102 -2.46 8.43 6.70
N LEU A 103 -2.04 8.64 7.96
CA LEU A 103 -0.82 8.05 8.52
C LEU A 103 -1.11 6.73 9.24
N ASP A 104 -2.26 6.66 9.91
CA ASP A 104 -2.79 5.46 10.54
C ASP A 104 -4.32 5.51 10.50
N ASP A 105 -4.87 4.68 9.63
CA ASP A 105 -6.30 4.44 9.45
C ASP A 105 -6.65 2.96 9.73
N SER A 106 -5.81 2.22 10.44
CA SER A 106 -5.98 0.78 10.68
C SER A 106 -7.27 0.42 11.42
N GLY A 107 -7.77 1.31 12.28
CA GLY A 107 -9.06 1.19 12.97
C GLY A 107 -10.28 1.68 12.17
N TYR A 108 -10.06 2.08 10.91
CA TYR A 108 -11.05 2.63 9.99
C TYR A 108 -10.94 1.98 8.60
N ASP A 109 -11.75 2.46 7.66
CA ASP A 109 -11.61 2.21 6.23
C ASP A 109 -10.27 2.77 5.71
N GLU A 110 -9.78 2.23 4.59
CA GLU A 110 -8.62 2.78 3.91
C GLU A 110 -8.98 4.13 3.27
N ILE A 111 -8.33 5.21 3.71
CA ILE A 111 -8.61 6.56 3.23
C ILE A 111 -7.77 6.84 1.98
N THR A 112 -8.43 7.28 0.91
CA THR A 112 -7.73 7.69 -0.32
C THR A 112 -7.04 9.04 -0.10
N HIS A 113 -5.72 9.09 -0.25
CA HIS A 113 -4.95 10.33 -0.26
C HIS A 113 -5.41 11.29 -1.37
N PHE A 114 -5.42 12.59 -1.11
CA PHE A 114 -5.88 13.57 -2.09
C PHE A 114 -5.16 14.91 -1.99
N LEU A 115 -5.22 15.68 -3.07
CA LEU A 115 -4.70 17.03 -3.16
C LEU A 115 -5.84 18.05 -3.10
N ILE A 116 -5.61 19.17 -2.42
CA ILE A 116 -6.56 20.27 -2.32
C ILE A 116 -5.84 21.62 -2.39
N ALA A 117 -6.37 22.53 -3.21
CA ALA A 117 -5.89 23.91 -3.29
C ALA A 117 -6.52 24.77 -2.20
N VAL A 118 -5.71 25.65 -1.59
CA VAL A 118 -6.15 26.72 -0.71
C VAL A 118 -5.66 28.04 -1.31
N PRO A 119 -6.56 28.98 -1.67
CA PRO A 119 -8.00 28.80 -1.73
C PRO A 119 -8.43 27.89 -2.88
N THR A 120 -9.72 27.54 -2.92
CA THR A 120 -10.40 26.94 -4.07
C THR A 120 -11.54 27.84 -4.55
N TRP A 121 -11.85 27.85 -5.85
CA TRP A 121 -13.00 28.57 -6.37
C TRP A 121 -14.30 27.82 -6.05
N SER A 122 -15.29 28.53 -5.51
CA SER A 122 -16.66 28.04 -5.37
C SER A 122 -17.54 28.68 -6.43
N GLU A 123 -18.10 27.87 -7.33
CA GLU A 123 -19.09 28.32 -8.30
C GLU A 123 -20.41 28.72 -7.63
N GLU A 124 -20.74 28.09 -6.50
CA GLU A 124 -21.97 28.38 -5.75
C GLU A 124 -21.92 29.75 -5.10
N GLU A 125 -20.80 30.08 -4.45
CA GLU A 125 -20.62 31.36 -3.76
C GLU A 125 -20.03 32.45 -4.67
N GLY A 126 -19.53 32.08 -5.86
CA GLY A 126 -18.86 33.00 -6.78
C GLY A 126 -17.62 33.65 -6.19
N THR A 127 -16.91 32.95 -5.29
CA THR A 127 -15.76 33.48 -4.57
C THR A 127 -14.72 32.40 -4.27
N MET A 128 -13.52 32.84 -3.87
CA MET A 128 -12.45 31.98 -3.39
C MET A 128 -12.69 31.57 -1.93
N LEU A 129 -12.77 30.27 -1.67
CA LEU A 129 -12.88 29.68 -0.35
C LEU A 129 -11.50 29.41 0.23
N TYR A 130 -11.20 30.08 1.34
CA TYR A 130 -9.98 29.84 2.13
C TYR A 130 -10.21 28.85 3.26
N GLU A 131 -11.47 28.71 3.69
CA GLU A 131 -11.91 27.70 4.63
C GLU A 131 -12.70 26.65 3.86
N ILE A 132 -12.20 25.42 3.84
CA ILE A 132 -12.75 24.35 3.01
C ILE A 132 -13.07 23.15 3.90
N THR A 133 -14.28 22.62 3.76
CA THR A 133 -14.67 21.36 4.40
C THR A 133 -14.69 20.24 3.37
N VAL A 134 -13.99 19.14 3.66
CA VAL A 134 -13.83 18.00 2.75
C VAL A 134 -14.27 16.72 3.44
N LYS A 135 -15.00 15.89 2.68
CA LYS A 135 -15.29 14.50 3.03
C LYS A 135 -14.44 13.59 2.14
N PRO A 136 -13.38 12.96 2.66
CA PRO A 136 -12.48 12.16 1.84
C PRO A 136 -13.16 10.88 1.36
N LYS A 137 -12.69 10.35 0.24
CA LYS A 137 -13.07 9.00 -0.19
C LYS A 137 -12.38 7.98 0.72
N HIS A 138 -13.09 6.90 1.01
CA HIS A 138 -12.56 5.76 1.74
C HIS A 138 -13.16 4.46 1.20
N THR A 139 -12.45 3.35 1.41
CA THR A 139 -12.88 2.01 1.00
C THR A 139 -12.73 1.03 2.17
N PRO A 140 -13.76 0.22 2.46
CA PRO A 140 -13.67 -0.85 3.45
C PRO A 140 -12.45 -1.74 3.19
N ARG A 141 -11.74 -2.08 4.26
CA ARG A 141 -10.66 -3.05 4.16
C ARG A 141 -11.23 -4.43 3.83
N PRO A 142 -10.54 -5.25 3.02
CA PRO A 142 -10.89 -6.65 2.90
C PRO A 142 -10.89 -7.28 4.30
N GLU A 143 -11.92 -8.02 4.65
CA GLU A 143 -11.86 -8.83 5.86
C GLU A 143 -10.66 -9.77 5.72
N GLU A 144 -9.73 -9.69 6.65
CA GLU A 144 -8.72 -10.72 6.81
C GLU A 144 -9.51 -11.97 7.20
N SER A 145 -9.84 -12.80 6.21
CA SER A 145 -10.55 -14.04 6.50
C SER A 145 -9.69 -14.77 7.51
N GLU A 146 -10.20 -14.95 8.72
CA GLU A 146 -9.75 -16.02 9.58
C GLU A 146 -10.03 -17.33 8.83
N GLU A 147 -9.19 -17.69 7.86
CA GLU A 147 -8.92 -19.10 7.62
C GLU A 147 -8.45 -19.60 8.97
N LYS A 148 -9.38 -20.16 9.74
CA LYS A 148 -9.09 -21.06 10.84
C LYS A 148 -7.90 -21.87 10.36
N ARG A 149 -6.73 -21.64 10.97
CA ARG A 149 -5.56 -22.48 10.77
C ARG A 149 -5.91 -23.86 11.29
N HIS A 150 -6.69 -24.62 10.53
CA HIS A 150 -6.71 -26.05 10.64
C HIS A 150 -5.36 -26.45 10.07
N ALA A 151 -4.45 -26.87 10.96
CA ALA A 151 -3.24 -27.56 10.55
C ALA A 151 -3.61 -28.54 9.43
N PRO A 152 -2.81 -28.65 8.35
CA PRO A 152 -3.13 -29.58 7.29
C PRO A 152 -3.40 -30.93 7.94
N GLN A 153 -4.59 -31.49 7.72
CA GLN A 153 -4.86 -32.86 8.16
C GLN A 153 -3.87 -33.73 7.40
N THR A 154 -2.76 -34.09 8.05
CA THR A 154 -1.79 -35.07 7.57
C THR A 154 -2.45 -36.43 7.67
N GLY A 155 -3.34 -36.72 6.73
CA GLY A 155 -4.13 -37.94 6.69
C GLY A 155 -4.63 -38.29 5.29
N VAL A 156 -4.11 -37.64 4.24
CA VAL A 156 -4.37 -38.06 2.86
C VAL A 156 -3.34 -39.13 2.51
N PHE A 157 -3.70 -40.39 2.72
CA PHE A 157 -3.01 -41.52 2.09
C PHE A 157 -3.28 -41.49 0.59
N SER A 158 -2.42 -40.81 -0.17
CA SER A 158 -2.40 -40.88 -1.63
C SER A 158 -1.59 -42.11 -2.08
N PRO A 159 -2.12 -42.99 -2.95
CA PRO A 159 -1.43 -44.21 -3.41
C PRO A 159 -0.28 -43.96 -4.39
N VAL A 160 0.06 -42.70 -4.67
CA VAL A 160 1.15 -42.33 -5.60
C VAL A 160 2.55 -42.54 -4.98
N LEU A 161 2.63 -42.73 -3.66
CA LEU A 161 3.88 -43.00 -2.92
C LEU A 161 4.36 -44.47 -3.01
N LEU A 162 3.69 -45.32 -3.80
CA LEU A 162 4.05 -46.75 -3.92
C LEU A 162 5.07 -47.07 -5.02
N PHE A 163 5.49 -46.09 -5.84
CA PHE A 163 6.39 -46.33 -6.97
C PHE A 163 7.79 -45.73 -6.89
N PHE A 164 8.15 -45.03 -5.79
CA PHE A 164 9.52 -44.53 -5.60
C PHE A 164 10.32 -45.25 -4.50
N GLY A 165 9.77 -46.31 -3.91
CA GLY A 165 10.33 -47.02 -2.76
C GLY A 165 10.80 -48.46 -3.00
N THR A 166 11.02 -48.90 -4.25
CA THR A 166 11.42 -50.29 -4.57
C THR A 166 12.60 -50.41 -5.54
N ALA A 167 13.52 -49.44 -5.54
CA ALA A 167 14.76 -49.54 -6.33
C ALA A 167 16.06 -49.54 -5.49
N ALA A 168 15.97 -49.58 -4.15
CA ALA A 168 17.13 -49.55 -3.25
C ALA A 168 17.28 -50.80 -2.36
N ALA A 169 16.65 -51.92 -2.73
CA ALA A 169 16.72 -53.15 -1.95
C ALA A 169 16.88 -54.41 -2.82
N LEU A 170 17.75 -54.38 -3.84
CA LEU A 170 18.35 -55.60 -4.42
C LEU A 170 19.73 -55.27 -5.03
N PHE A 171 20.68 -54.83 -4.19
CA PHE A 171 22.11 -54.84 -4.54
C PHE A 171 22.98 -55.24 -3.33
N THR A 172 22.56 -56.30 -2.63
CA THR A 172 23.48 -57.13 -1.83
C THR A 172 23.33 -58.59 -2.25
N LEU A 173 23.61 -58.86 -3.52
CA LEU A 173 24.15 -60.15 -3.94
C LEU A 173 24.89 -59.94 -5.26
N GLY A 174 26.22 -60.08 -5.24
CA GLY A 174 27.03 -60.11 -6.45
C GLY A 174 28.16 -59.09 -6.53
N ILE A 175 29.01 -59.01 -5.50
CA ILE A 175 30.44 -58.82 -5.80
C ILE A 175 30.86 -60.09 -6.54
N MET A 176 31.00 -59.95 -7.84
CA MET A 176 31.64 -60.91 -8.72
C MET A 176 33.13 -60.98 -8.34
N MET A 177 33.53 -62.16 -7.85
CA MET A 177 34.78 -62.87 -8.14
C MET A 177 36.06 -62.04 -8.33
N ASN A 178 37.09 -62.36 -7.53
CA ASN A 178 38.42 -62.65 -8.09
C ASN A 178 39.24 -63.48 -7.10
N LEU A 179 39.17 -64.80 -7.26
CA LEU A 179 40.23 -65.72 -6.83
C LEU A 179 41.10 -65.97 -8.07
N PRO A 180 42.37 -65.58 -8.08
CA PRO A 180 43.33 -66.11 -9.04
C PRO A 180 43.98 -67.35 -8.44
N GLY A 181 43.84 -68.49 -9.11
CA GLY A 181 44.61 -69.68 -8.75
C GLY A 181 44.14 -70.93 -9.46
N GLY A 182 44.95 -71.42 -10.41
CA GLY A 182 44.90 -72.82 -10.84
C GLY A 182 44.70 -73.08 -12.33
N LYS A 183 45.76 -72.84 -13.11
CA LYS A 183 46.24 -73.71 -14.22
C LYS A 183 45.97 -75.21 -13.90
N LYS A 184 45.67 -76.15 -14.83
CA LYS A 184 46.26 -76.42 -16.14
C LYS A 184 45.64 -77.70 -16.75
N GLU A 185 45.70 -77.77 -18.10
CA GLU A 185 46.06 -78.91 -19.00
C GLU A 185 45.48 -80.30 -18.70
N SER A 186 44.63 -80.86 -19.55
CA SER A 186 44.93 -81.51 -20.86
C SER A 186 45.84 -82.73 -20.72
N ASP A 187 45.28 -83.90 -21.02
CA ASP A 187 45.97 -85.02 -21.66
C ASP A 187 44.92 -86.07 -22.02
N GLU A 188 44.67 -86.28 -23.32
CA GLU A 188 44.50 -87.66 -23.77
C GLU A 188 45.65 -87.94 -24.73
N LYS A 189 46.37 -88.96 -24.30
CA LYS A 189 47.70 -89.38 -24.65
C LYS A 189 47.67 -90.28 -25.89
N ASP A 190 48.78 -90.20 -26.62
CA ASP A 190 49.31 -91.14 -27.61
C ASP A 190 48.73 -91.11 -29.04
#